data_AF-A0AAN8DSJ4-F1
#
_entry.id   AF-A0AAN8DSJ4-F1
#
_cell.length_a   1.000
_cell.length_b   1.000
_cell.length_c   1.000
_cell.angle_alpha   90.00
_cell.angle_beta   90.00
_cell.angle_gamma   90.00
#
_symmetry.space_group_name_H-M   'P 1'
#
loop_
_entity.id
_entity.type
_entity.pdbx_description
1 polymer ?
#
loop_
_entity_poly.entity_id
_entity_poly.type
_entity_poly.pdbx_seq_one_letter_code
_entity_poly.pdbx_strand_id
1 'polypeptide(L)'
;MMKHGLTELDVGILRYVSDHEGFSGILKERYSDFVVHEINRQGKIVHLDDLSVPPEAEEAPEPEPKPEDCDVLTEEQKKKLGELQLFKNKEDEVPIEVVEDTKEKRTLLHKAIKSQFPGIETKTEEKEGRKFIVAYHAAGKKALAAPRKHFWPKNRGSFCHFVLYKENKDTMDAINVLSKFLRLRPNMFSYMGTKDKRAVTVQEIAVLKITAERLSHLNKCLMNLKLGNFCYKNHPLKLGELQGNHFTIVIRNISGTDEQVEQAMTSIKATGFINYYGMQRFGTTAVPTQQVGKAILRNDWKEVVDLILKPRPGAEKEFLVRCREEWAKSQDPEAALKKLPNKRCVEGQLLRGLSMYGKKNIVTAFGMLPRNNRLMYVHSYQSVVWNTMVSRRIDAFGLKAVEGDLVLKGTTAHVLSAEEAETTSIHDTVMPLPGFDVIYPTHHVGKGYRELLTADGLDIDNMRHKVKDYSLAGAYRRIIIRPTDVSWEVIQYDDPRISLVHSDFEKLENKPAPVYNKEGKHRALRMEFSLPPSTYATMAIREVLKVDTSIKKQTQLNTTWFN
;
A
#
# COMPACT_ATOMS: atom_id res chain seq x y z
N MET A 1 6.85 -30.71 -0.17
CA MET A 1 7.98 -29.77 0.04
C MET A 1 7.70 -28.92 1.27
N MET A 2 8.40 -29.16 2.39
CA MET A 2 8.22 -28.38 3.61
C MET A 2 8.70 -26.94 3.40
N LYS A 3 7.81 -25.96 3.57
CA LYS A 3 8.18 -24.54 3.63
C LYS A 3 9.03 -24.32 4.89
N HIS A 4 10.36 -24.30 4.77
CA HIS A 4 11.23 -23.68 5.77
C HIS A 4 10.97 -22.17 5.70
N GLY A 5 9.99 -21.71 6.48
CA GLY A 5 9.61 -20.31 6.58
C GLY A 5 9.91 -19.79 7.98
N LEU A 6 10.25 -18.50 8.05
CA LEU A 6 10.40 -17.74 9.29
C LEU A 6 9.11 -17.84 10.13
N THR A 7 9.27 -18.14 11.42
CA THR A 7 8.18 -18.24 12.40
C THR A 7 8.10 -16.97 13.25
N GLU A 8 7.03 -16.82 14.02
CA GLU A 8 6.89 -15.70 14.97
C GLU A 8 7.98 -15.71 16.05
N LEU A 9 8.40 -16.91 16.48
CA LEU A 9 9.47 -17.11 17.46
C LEU A 9 10.81 -16.55 16.96
N ASP A 10 11.13 -16.76 15.68
CA ASP A 10 12.39 -16.31 15.07
C ASP A 10 12.54 -14.77 15.03
N VAL A 11 11.44 -14.03 15.24
CA VAL A 11 11.39 -12.57 15.18
C VAL A 11 10.89 -11.93 16.47
N GLY A 12 10.93 -12.68 17.58
CA GLY A 12 10.67 -12.17 18.92
C GLY A 12 9.19 -11.88 19.22
N ILE A 13 8.26 -12.47 18.48
CA ILE A 13 6.81 -12.36 18.74
C ILE A 13 6.39 -13.53 19.63
N LEU A 14 6.42 -13.32 20.96
CA LEU A 14 6.36 -14.43 21.92
C LEU A 14 5.13 -14.42 22.83
N ARG A 15 4.60 -13.24 23.17
CA ARG A 15 3.60 -13.08 24.25
C ARG A 15 2.22 -12.68 23.73
N TYR A 16 1.24 -12.77 24.61
CA TYR A 16 -0.17 -12.40 24.41
C TYR A 16 -0.60 -11.51 25.58
N VAL A 17 -1.71 -10.79 25.42
CA VAL A 17 -2.29 -9.94 26.46
C VAL A 17 -3.29 -10.72 27.30
N SER A 18 -4.20 -11.42 26.63
CA SER A 18 -5.30 -12.17 27.24
C SER A 18 -4.86 -13.57 27.65
N ASP A 19 -5.59 -14.20 28.57
CA ASP A 19 -5.41 -15.59 28.99
C ASP A 19 -6.47 -16.56 28.42
N HIS A 20 -7.39 -16.09 27.57
CA HIS A 20 -8.42 -16.95 26.94
C HIS A 20 -7.82 -18.13 26.16
N GLU A 21 -8.58 -19.20 25.95
CA GLU A 21 -8.10 -20.33 25.16
C GLU A 21 -8.12 -20.01 23.66
N GLY A 22 -7.01 -20.26 22.97
CA GLY A 22 -6.88 -20.00 21.55
C GLY A 22 -7.75 -20.91 20.68
N PHE A 23 -8.17 -20.40 19.52
CA PHE A 23 -8.91 -21.17 18.53
C PHE A 23 -8.37 -20.92 17.12
N SER A 24 -8.61 -21.89 16.23
CA SER A 24 -8.13 -21.81 14.85
C SER A 24 -9.10 -21.05 13.95
N GLY A 25 -8.57 -20.49 12.87
CA GLY A 25 -9.33 -19.82 11.83
C GLY A 25 -8.43 -19.49 10.63
N ILE A 26 -9.03 -19.38 9.46
CA ILE A 26 -8.34 -19.14 8.19
C ILE A 26 -8.39 -17.64 7.86
N LEU A 27 -7.21 -17.03 7.72
CA LEU A 27 -7.07 -15.61 7.39
C LEU A 27 -6.80 -15.43 5.88
N LYS A 28 -7.41 -14.39 5.30
CA LYS A 28 -7.20 -13.98 3.90
C LYS A 28 -7.40 -15.12 2.91
N GLU A 29 -8.34 -16.04 3.19
CA GLU A 29 -8.77 -17.08 2.26
C GLU A 29 -9.11 -16.44 0.91
N ARG A 30 -10.00 -15.43 0.95
CA ARG A 30 -10.24 -14.49 -0.15
C ARG A 30 -9.64 -13.13 0.18
N TYR A 31 -9.30 -12.34 -0.84
CA TYR A 31 -8.86 -10.96 -0.63
C TYR A 31 -10.01 -10.05 -0.17
N SER A 32 -11.27 -10.42 -0.45
CA SER A 32 -12.48 -9.74 0.01
C SER A 32 -12.76 -9.93 1.50
N ASP A 33 -12.16 -10.94 2.13
CA ASP A 33 -12.28 -11.18 3.58
C ASP A 33 -11.41 -10.22 4.40
N PHE A 34 -10.64 -9.35 3.74
CA PHE A 34 -9.75 -8.39 4.39
C PHE A 34 -9.94 -7.04 3.71
N VAL A 35 -10.81 -6.22 4.30
CA VAL A 35 -11.14 -4.88 3.80
C VAL A 35 -10.49 -3.83 4.67
N VAL A 36 -9.89 -2.81 4.04
CA VAL A 36 -9.18 -1.73 4.74
C VAL A 36 -9.62 -0.38 4.19
N HIS A 37 -10.16 0.47 5.07
CA HIS A 37 -10.49 1.86 4.77
C HIS A 37 -9.51 2.78 5.50
N GLU A 38 -8.89 3.71 4.78
CA GLU A 38 -8.02 4.71 5.40
C GLU A 38 -8.82 5.66 6.31
N ILE A 39 -8.27 6.04 7.45
CA ILE A 39 -8.79 7.12 8.28
C ILE A 39 -7.96 8.36 7.97
N ASN A 40 -8.58 9.36 7.33
CA ASN A 40 -7.87 10.54 6.85
C ASN A 40 -7.40 11.46 7.99
N ARG A 41 -6.73 12.57 7.65
CA ARG A 41 -6.21 13.54 8.62
C ARG A 41 -7.31 14.15 9.52
N GLN A 42 -8.56 14.20 9.05
CA GLN A 42 -9.71 14.71 9.80
C GLN A 42 -10.40 13.63 10.66
N GLY A 43 -9.94 12.38 10.64
CA GLY A 43 -10.55 11.28 11.38
C GLY A 43 -11.74 10.64 10.66
N LYS A 44 -12.01 11.00 9.40
CA LYS A 44 -13.07 10.39 8.59
C LYS A 44 -12.58 9.08 7.96
N ILE A 45 -13.38 8.02 8.07
CA ILE A 45 -13.19 6.78 7.33
C ILE A 45 -13.47 7.05 5.84
N VAL A 46 -12.48 6.78 4.99
CA VAL A 46 -12.54 7.05 3.56
C VAL A 46 -13.28 5.92 2.87
N HIS A 47 -14.44 6.22 2.27
CA HIS A 47 -15.23 5.31 1.45
C HIS A 47 -15.24 5.73 -0.02
N LEU A 48 -15.45 4.77 -0.91
CA LEU A 48 -15.77 5.03 -2.31
C LEU A 48 -17.31 5.00 -2.47
N ASP A 49 -17.96 6.16 -2.39
CA ASP A 49 -19.42 6.29 -2.39
C ASP A 49 -19.96 7.29 -3.44
N ASP A 50 -19.08 7.96 -4.20
CA ASP A 50 -19.46 8.89 -5.25
C ASP A 50 -18.54 8.77 -6.48
N LEU A 51 -19.12 8.64 -7.68
CA LEU A 51 -18.40 8.62 -8.96
C LEU A 51 -18.60 9.91 -9.77
N SER A 52 -19.37 10.87 -9.24
CA SER A 52 -19.67 12.13 -9.88
C SER A 52 -18.42 12.97 -10.08
N VAL A 53 -18.39 13.72 -11.18
CA VAL A 53 -17.32 14.67 -11.47
C VAL A 53 -17.73 16.03 -10.89
N PRO A 54 -16.88 16.70 -10.10
CA PRO A 54 -17.20 18.02 -9.57
C PRO A 54 -17.44 19.00 -10.71
N PRO A 55 -18.47 19.86 -10.62
CA PRO A 55 -18.75 20.84 -11.66
C PRO A 55 -17.52 21.73 -11.87
N GLU A 56 -17.24 22.06 -13.12
CA GLU A 56 -16.21 23.07 -13.41
C GLU A 56 -16.66 24.40 -12.78
N ALA A 57 -15.76 25.04 -12.03
CA ALA A 57 -16.03 26.38 -11.51
C ALA A 57 -16.35 27.28 -12.71
N GLU A 58 -17.54 27.89 -12.72
CA GLU A 58 -17.97 28.84 -13.75
C GLU A 58 -16.85 29.84 -14.02
N GLU A 59 -16.28 29.78 -15.22
CA GLU A 59 -15.44 30.85 -15.72
C GLU A 59 -16.34 31.98 -16.21
N ALA A 60 -15.87 33.23 -16.05
CA ALA A 60 -16.45 34.36 -16.75
C ALA A 60 -16.54 34.02 -18.24
N PRO A 61 -17.65 34.36 -18.93
CA PRO A 61 -17.92 33.88 -20.28
C PRO A 61 -16.75 34.26 -21.20
N GLU A 62 -16.00 33.24 -21.67
CA GLU A 62 -15.31 33.38 -22.95
C GLU A 62 -16.39 33.62 -24.02
N PRO A 63 -16.12 34.48 -25.02
CA PRO A 63 -17.15 35.00 -25.92
C PRO A 63 -17.97 33.85 -26.51
N GLU A 64 -19.29 33.95 -26.36
CA GLU A 64 -20.25 32.95 -26.83
C GLU A 64 -19.87 32.49 -28.25
N PRO A 65 -19.79 31.16 -28.50
CA PRO A 65 -19.72 30.69 -29.86
C PRO A 65 -20.96 31.22 -30.58
N LYS A 66 -20.75 31.86 -31.74
CA LYS A 66 -21.84 32.40 -32.55
C LYS A 66 -22.91 31.31 -32.74
N PRO A 67 -24.21 31.64 -32.67
CA PRO A 67 -25.31 30.66 -32.62
C PRO A 67 -25.40 29.72 -33.83
N GLU A 68 -24.65 29.98 -34.90
CA GLU A 68 -24.57 29.13 -36.09
C GLU A 68 -23.68 27.87 -35.94
N ASP A 69 -22.82 27.80 -34.92
CA ASP A 69 -21.82 26.70 -34.77
C ASP A 69 -22.28 25.55 -33.83
N CYS A 70 -23.47 25.62 -33.20
CA CYS A 70 -23.92 24.68 -32.14
C CYS A 70 -24.71 23.44 -32.63
N ASP A 71 -25.38 23.50 -33.78
CA ASP A 71 -26.32 22.46 -34.25
C ASP A 71 -25.74 21.46 -35.26
N VAL A 72 -24.44 21.54 -35.54
CA VAL A 72 -23.82 20.77 -36.65
C VAL A 72 -23.36 19.37 -36.23
N LEU A 73 -23.13 19.12 -34.94
CA LEU A 73 -22.62 17.85 -34.41
C LEU A 73 -23.68 17.16 -33.53
N THR A 74 -23.89 15.86 -33.74
CA THR A 74 -24.77 15.07 -32.86
C THR A 74 -24.16 14.89 -31.47
N GLU A 75 -24.99 14.65 -30.45
CA GLU A 75 -24.51 14.39 -29.08
C GLU A 75 -23.56 13.19 -29.00
N GLU A 76 -23.75 12.18 -29.86
CA GLU A 76 -22.84 11.04 -29.96
C GLU A 76 -21.47 11.44 -30.54
N GLN A 77 -21.45 12.32 -31.54
CA GLN A 77 -20.20 12.84 -32.13
C GLN A 77 -19.47 13.75 -31.14
N LYS A 78 -20.19 14.63 -30.42
CA LYS A 78 -19.61 15.46 -29.35
C LYS A 78 -18.98 14.60 -28.27
N LYS A 79 -19.64 13.50 -27.87
CA LYS A 79 -19.09 12.53 -26.91
C LYS A 79 -17.81 11.87 -27.42
N LYS A 80 -17.78 11.38 -28.66
CA LYS A 80 -16.58 10.75 -29.27
C LYS A 80 -15.42 11.75 -29.40
N LEU A 81 -15.70 12.99 -29.79
CA LEU A 81 -14.71 14.06 -29.89
C LEU A 81 -14.18 14.48 -28.51
N GLY A 82 -15.04 14.54 -27.49
CA GLY A 82 -14.63 14.79 -26.10
C GLY A 82 -13.74 13.67 -25.54
N GLU A 83 -14.08 12.42 -25.81
CA GLU A 83 -13.25 11.26 -25.47
C GLU A 83 -11.88 11.34 -26.16
N LEU A 84 -11.85 11.70 -27.44
CA LEU A 84 -10.60 11.96 -28.16
C LEU A 84 -9.81 13.07 -27.46
N GLN A 85 -10.42 14.22 -27.15
CA GLN A 85 -9.75 15.37 -26.52
C GLN A 85 -9.08 15.05 -25.17
N LEU A 86 -9.74 14.23 -24.33
CA LEU A 86 -9.25 13.82 -23.00
C LEU A 86 -7.94 13.03 -23.08
N PHE A 87 -7.68 12.34 -24.19
CA PHE A 87 -6.50 11.51 -24.41
C PHE A 87 -5.76 11.91 -25.69
N LYS A 88 -4.87 12.93 -25.59
CA LYS A 88 -4.00 13.47 -26.68
C LYS A 88 -3.00 12.49 -27.33
N ASN A 89 -3.19 11.20 -27.11
CA ASN A 89 -2.11 10.25 -26.96
C ASN A 89 -2.38 8.91 -27.67
N LYS A 90 -3.64 8.63 -28.02
CA LYS A 90 -4.00 7.45 -28.81
C LYS A 90 -4.08 7.88 -30.27
N GLU A 91 -3.55 7.08 -31.20
CA GLU A 91 -3.75 7.24 -32.65
C GLU A 91 -5.20 6.88 -33.02
N ASP A 92 -6.16 7.36 -32.24
CA ASP A 92 -7.57 7.14 -32.48
C ASP A 92 -8.04 8.27 -33.41
N GLU A 93 -8.64 7.88 -34.52
CA GLU A 93 -9.31 8.78 -35.44
C GLU A 93 -10.82 8.63 -35.26
N VAL A 94 -11.55 9.74 -35.16
CA VAL A 94 -13.01 9.76 -35.09
C VAL A 94 -13.54 10.19 -36.47
N PRO A 95 -14.03 9.27 -37.30
CA PRO A 95 -14.65 9.61 -38.57
C PRO A 95 -16.08 10.13 -38.34
N ILE A 96 -16.39 11.28 -38.93
CA ILE A 96 -17.72 11.90 -38.93
C ILE A 96 -18.24 11.91 -40.37
N GLU A 97 -19.27 11.12 -40.65
CA GLU A 97 -19.88 11.05 -41.99
C GLU A 97 -20.56 12.38 -42.34
N VAL A 98 -20.31 12.87 -43.55
CA VAL A 98 -20.94 14.07 -44.09
C VAL A 98 -22.17 13.63 -44.89
N VAL A 99 -23.35 13.69 -44.26
CA VAL A 99 -24.62 13.20 -44.83
C VAL A 99 -25.01 13.94 -46.12
N GLU A 100 -24.70 15.24 -46.20
CA GLU A 100 -24.87 16.05 -47.42
C GLU A 100 -23.54 16.70 -47.81
N ASP A 101 -22.92 16.18 -48.87
CA ASP A 101 -21.58 16.59 -49.30
C ASP A 101 -21.57 17.92 -50.08
N THR A 102 -21.71 19.03 -49.35
CA THR A 102 -21.39 20.37 -49.86
C THR A 102 -20.09 20.88 -49.26
N LYS A 103 -19.37 21.73 -50.02
CA LYS A 103 -18.11 22.36 -49.55
C LYS A 103 -18.33 23.23 -48.30
N GLU A 104 -19.50 23.86 -48.22
CA GLU A 104 -19.92 24.71 -47.10
C GLU A 104 -20.15 23.89 -45.83
N LYS A 105 -20.91 22.78 -45.89
CA LYS A 105 -21.17 21.90 -44.74
C LYS A 105 -19.90 21.25 -44.19
N ARG A 106 -18.97 20.85 -45.07
CA ARG A 106 -17.66 20.33 -44.63
C ARG A 106 -16.86 21.39 -43.87
N THR A 107 -16.84 22.63 -44.38
CA THR A 107 -16.12 23.73 -43.76
C THR A 107 -16.72 24.12 -42.40
N LEU A 108 -18.05 24.10 -42.29
CA LEU A 108 -18.79 24.27 -41.03
C LEU A 108 -18.42 23.19 -40.00
N LEU A 109 -18.41 21.91 -40.38
CA LEU A 109 -17.99 20.82 -39.50
C LEU A 109 -16.53 20.98 -39.03
N HIS A 110 -15.60 21.32 -39.93
CA HIS A 110 -14.21 21.61 -39.56
C HIS A 110 -14.11 22.76 -38.55
N LYS A 111 -14.87 23.83 -38.76
CA LYS A 111 -14.89 25.01 -37.88
C LYS A 111 -15.54 24.70 -36.52
N ALA A 112 -16.66 23.99 -36.51
CA ALA A 112 -17.37 23.56 -35.31
C ALA A 112 -16.49 22.65 -34.43
N ILE A 113 -15.82 21.64 -35.02
CA ILE A 113 -14.90 20.76 -34.28
C ILE A 113 -13.73 21.57 -33.70
N LYS A 114 -13.13 22.47 -34.48
CA LYS A 114 -12.00 23.29 -34.03
C LYS A 114 -12.37 24.29 -32.93
N SER A 115 -13.61 24.80 -32.95
CA SER A 115 -14.14 25.72 -31.96
C SER A 115 -14.54 25.01 -30.66
N GLN A 116 -15.31 23.92 -30.76
CA GLN A 116 -15.83 23.19 -29.60
C GLN A 116 -14.77 22.27 -28.95
N PHE A 117 -13.81 21.76 -29.74
CA PHE A 117 -12.77 20.85 -29.27
C PHE A 117 -11.36 21.34 -29.61
N PRO A 118 -10.84 22.36 -28.88
CA PRO A 118 -9.49 22.87 -29.10
C PRO A 118 -8.42 21.77 -29.00
N GLY A 119 -7.55 21.70 -30.00
CA GLY A 119 -6.41 20.77 -30.04
C GLY A 119 -6.62 19.49 -30.85
N ILE A 120 -7.83 19.29 -31.41
CA ILE A 120 -8.11 18.25 -32.39
C ILE A 120 -7.86 18.81 -33.81
N GLU A 121 -7.12 18.07 -34.63
CA GLU A 121 -6.98 18.33 -36.07
C GLU A 121 -8.03 17.55 -36.86
N THR A 122 -8.38 18.04 -38.04
CA THR A 122 -9.43 17.44 -38.86
C THR A 122 -8.97 17.40 -40.32
N LYS A 123 -9.18 16.27 -40.99
CA LYS A 123 -8.95 16.08 -42.42
C LYS A 123 -10.23 15.55 -43.08
N THR A 124 -10.46 15.89 -44.35
CA THR A 124 -11.52 15.26 -45.13
C THR A 124 -10.95 14.01 -45.81
N GLU A 125 -11.59 12.85 -45.62
CA GLU A 125 -11.29 11.61 -46.33
C GLU A 125 -12.51 11.13 -47.11
N GLU A 126 -12.29 10.43 -48.22
CA GLU A 126 -13.35 9.78 -49.00
C GLU A 126 -13.15 8.27 -48.92
N LYS A 127 -14.18 7.54 -48.47
CA LYS A 127 -14.19 6.07 -48.36
C LYS A 127 -15.46 5.56 -49.02
N GLU A 128 -15.31 4.69 -50.03
CA GLU A 128 -16.43 4.02 -50.72
C GLU A 128 -17.51 5.00 -51.25
N GLY A 129 -17.08 6.15 -51.81
CA GLY A 129 -17.99 7.16 -52.37
C GLY A 129 -18.69 8.05 -51.34
N ARG A 130 -18.37 7.90 -50.04
CA ARG A 130 -18.87 8.76 -48.94
C ARG A 130 -17.73 9.58 -48.36
N LYS A 131 -18.01 10.84 -48.02
CA LYS A 131 -17.02 11.74 -47.41
C LYS A 131 -17.14 11.79 -45.89
N PHE A 132 -16.00 11.73 -45.24
CA PHE A 132 -15.85 11.76 -43.79
C PHE A 132 -14.94 12.91 -43.40
N ILE A 133 -15.30 13.61 -42.32
CA ILE A 133 -14.37 14.47 -41.60
C ILE A 133 -13.76 13.63 -40.49
N VAL A 134 -12.49 13.32 -40.65
CA VAL A 134 -11.72 12.52 -39.71
C VAL A 134 -11.03 13.44 -38.74
N ALA A 135 -11.48 13.40 -37.48
CA ALA A 135 -10.90 14.13 -36.37
C ALA A 135 -9.81 13.28 -35.70
N TYR A 136 -8.62 13.84 -35.50
CA TYR A 136 -7.46 13.14 -34.96
C TYR A 136 -6.58 14.08 -34.12
N HIS A 137 -5.74 13.51 -33.26
CA HIS A 137 -4.66 14.28 -32.64
C HIS A 137 -3.45 14.32 -33.58
N ALA A 138 -2.79 15.47 -33.68
CA ALA A 138 -1.46 15.55 -34.30
C ALA A 138 -0.40 14.81 -33.46
N ALA A 139 -0.51 13.50 -33.33
CA ALA A 139 0.47 12.67 -32.67
C ALA A 139 1.63 12.41 -33.64
N GLY A 140 2.67 13.23 -33.51
CA GLY A 140 3.91 13.12 -34.28
C GLY A 140 4.92 14.17 -33.81
N LYS A 141 6.19 14.06 -34.23
CA LYS A 141 7.31 14.93 -33.81
C LYS A 141 7.03 16.45 -33.83
N LYS A 142 6.01 16.92 -34.56
CA LYS A 142 5.57 18.33 -34.60
C LYS A 142 4.79 18.81 -33.35
N ALA A 143 4.05 17.95 -32.64
CA ALA A 143 3.37 18.35 -31.39
C ALA A 143 4.32 18.62 -30.21
N LEU A 144 5.56 18.13 -30.29
CA LEU A 144 6.63 18.42 -29.33
C LEU A 144 7.19 19.85 -29.46
N ALA A 145 6.98 20.53 -30.59
CA ALA A 145 7.56 21.85 -30.85
C ALA A 145 6.83 23.00 -30.13
N ALA A 146 5.57 22.81 -29.72
CA ALA A 146 4.83 23.78 -28.93
C ALA A 146 3.72 23.09 -28.12
N PRO A 147 3.98 22.60 -26.89
CA PRO A 147 2.91 22.14 -26.03
C PRO A 147 2.01 23.34 -25.70
N ARG A 148 0.85 23.44 -26.36
CA ARG A 148 -0.19 24.41 -25.98
C ARG A 148 -0.47 24.21 -24.50
N LYS A 149 -0.24 25.26 -23.69
CA LYS A 149 -0.37 25.27 -22.23
C LYS A 149 -1.65 24.52 -21.86
N HIS A 150 -1.51 23.42 -21.13
CA HIS A 150 -2.66 22.80 -20.48
C HIS A 150 -3.26 23.88 -19.59
N PHE A 151 -4.40 24.41 -19.99
CA PHE A 151 -5.09 25.42 -19.21
C PHE A 151 -5.53 24.75 -17.91
N TRP A 152 -5.14 25.35 -16.79
CA TRP A 152 -5.52 24.92 -15.46
C TRP A 152 -6.04 26.18 -14.76
N PRO A 153 -7.34 26.27 -14.47
CA PRO A 153 -7.92 27.47 -13.90
C PRO A 153 -7.20 27.87 -12.61
N LYS A 154 -6.90 29.17 -12.45
CA LYS A 154 -6.15 29.66 -11.27
C LYS A 154 -6.95 29.54 -9.96
N ASN A 155 -8.29 29.57 -10.06
CA ASN A 155 -9.22 29.36 -8.96
C ASN A 155 -9.38 27.86 -8.59
N ARG A 156 -8.93 26.94 -9.45
CA ARG A 156 -8.98 25.50 -9.21
C ARG A 156 -7.74 25.05 -8.43
N GLY A 157 -7.97 24.32 -7.34
CA GLY A 157 -6.89 23.73 -6.55
C GLY A 157 -5.90 22.94 -7.41
N SER A 158 -4.59 23.07 -7.16
CA SER A 158 -3.56 22.47 -8.03
C SER A 158 -3.57 20.93 -8.06
N PHE A 159 -4.15 20.28 -7.05
CA PHE A 159 -4.20 18.83 -6.91
C PHE A 159 -5.64 18.33 -7.00
N CYS A 160 -5.87 17.32 -7.82
CA CYS A 160 -7.10 16.55 -7.74
C CYS A 160 -6.90 15.44 -6.72
N HIS A 161 -7.64 15.53 -5.62
CA HIS A 161 -7.81 14.48 -4.63
C HIS A 161 -8.93 13.55 -5.08
N PHE A 162 -8.75 12.26 -4.86
CA PHE A 162 -9.72 11.23 -5.19
C PHE A 162 -9.54 10.04 -4.28
N VAL A 163 -10.59 9.24 -4.16
CA VAL A 163 -10.56 7.95 -3.47
C VAL A 163 -10.18 6.87 -4.46
N LEU A 164 -9.18 6.06 -4.09
CA LEU A 164 -8.75 4.88 -4.81
C LEU A 164 -9.25 3.64 -4.08
N TYR A 165 -10.19 2.93 -4.72
CA TYR A 165 -10.55 1.55 -4.39
C TYR A 165 -9.67 0.61 -5.20
N LYS A 166 -9.06 -0.39 -4.54
CA LYS A 166 -8.23 -1.41 -5.21
C LYS A 166 -8.46 -2.80 -4.63
N GLU A 167 -8.41 -3.80 -5.51
CA GLU A 167 -8.55 -5.21 -5.15
C GLU A 167 -7.30 -5.99 -5.54
N ASN A 168 -6.72 -6.72 -4.59
CA ASN A 168 -5.55 -7.58 -4.81
C ASN A 168 -4.35 -6.87 -5.48
N LYS A 169 -4.15 -5.57 -5.20
CA LYS A 169 -3.15 -4.71 -5.86
C LYS A 169 -2.39 -3.87 -4.84
N ASP A 170 -1.10 -3.67 -5.08
CA ASP A 170 -0.30 -2.74 -4.28
C ASP A 170 -0.62 -1.28 -4.65
N THR A 171 -0.49 -0.35 -3.70
CA THR A 171 -0.72 1.09 -3.94
C THR A 171 0.19 1.63 -5.06
N MET A 172 1.47 1.26 -5.08
CA MET A 172 2.41 1.67 -6.12
C MET A 172 2.11 1.01 -7.46
N ASP A 173 1.62 -0.24 -7.47
CA ASP A 173 1.15 -0.90 -8.69
C ASP A 173 -0.04 -0.13 -9.30
N ALA A 174 -1.00 0.30 -8.47
CA ALA A 174 -2.11 1.13 -8.91
C ALA A 174 -1.63 2.48 -9.47
N ILE A 175 -0.76 3.19 -8.75
CA ILE A 175 -0.17 4.46 -9.23
C ILE A 175 0.60 4.26 -10.55
N ASN A 176 1.35 3.17 -10.70
CA ASN A 176 2.06 2.87 -11.94
C ASN A 176 1.11 2.62 -13.12
N VAL A 177 -0.03 1.96 -12.88
CA VAL A 177 -1.07 1.78 -13.90
C VAL A 177 -1.68 3.12 -14.30
N LEU A 178 -2.10 3.94 -13.32
CA LEU A 178 -2.66 5.27 -13.57
C LEU A 178 -1.67 6.18 -14.30
N SER A 179 -0.40 6.15 -13.88
CA SER A 179 0.69 6.91 -14.50
C SER A 179 0.88 6.55 -15.97
N LYS A 180 0.78 5.27 -16.34
CA LYS A 180 0.87 4.82 -17.73
C LYS A 180 -0.29 5.32 -18.58
N PHE A 181 -1.53 5.17 -18.09
CA PHE A 181 -2.72 5.64 -18.82
C PHE A 181 -2.73 7.18 -18.99
N LEU A 182 -2.29 7.91 -17.97
CA LEU A 182 -2.26 9.38 -17.99
C LEU A 182 -0.98 9.96 -18.62
N ARG A 183 0.01 9.12 -18.92
CA ARG A 183 1.38 9.48 -19.36
C ARG A 183 2.09 10.45 -18.39
N LEU A 184 1.98 10.16 -17.10
CA LEU A 184 2.60 10.93 -16.03
C LEU A 184 3.75 10.17 -15.38
N ARG A 185 4.57 10.92 -14.63
CA ARG A 185 5.56 10.32 -13.75
C ARG A 185 4.87 9.92 -12.43
N PRO A 186 5.17 8.73 -11.86
CA PRO A 186 4.56 8.29 -10.59
C PRO A 186 4.73 9.27 -9.41
N ASN A 187 5.78 10.07 -9.41
CA ASN A 187 6.04 11.07 -8.37
C ASN A 187 5.09 12.29 -8.40
N MET A 188 4.22 12.40 -9.41
CA MET A 188 3.13 13.38 -9.44
C MET A 188 1.94 12.96 -8.58
N PHE A 189 1.90 11.69 -8.15
CA PHE A 189 0.92 11.17 -7.21
C PHE A 189 1.47 11.24 -5.78
N SER A 190 0.59 11.49 -4.83
CA SER A 190 0.88 11.54 -3.41
C SER A 190 -0.20 10.80 -2.63
N TYR A 191 0.18 10.23 -1.49
CA TYR A 191 -0.67 9.40 -0.63
C TYR A 191 -0.13 9.41 0.80
N MET A 192 -0.96 9.07 1.79
CA MET A 192 -0.57 9.10 3.21
C MET A 192 0.08 7.79 3.69
N GLY A 193 -0.21 6.68 3.03
CA GLY A 193 0.46 5.39 3.26
C GLY A 193 0.13 4.36 2.19
N THR A 194 0.95 3.32 2.10
CA THR A 194 0.65 2.14 1.26
C THR A 194 -0.31 1.22 2.01
N LYS A 195 -1.17 0.50 1.28
CA LYS A 195 -2.12 -0.47 1.84
C LYS A 195 -1.83 -1.87 1.35
N ASP A 196 -2.28 -2.88 2.09
CA ASP A 196 -2.12 -4.30 1.78
C ASP A 196 -2.44 -4.63 0.32
N LYS A 197 -1.58 -5.45 -0.30
CA LYS A 197 -1.84 -5.98 -1.64
C LYS A 197 -3.01 -6.96 -1.64
N ARG A 198 -2.92 -8.04 -0.85
CA ARG A 198 -3.95 -9.10 -0.75
C ARG A 198 -5.06 -8.66 0.20
N ALA A 199 -5.88 -7.73 -0.27
CA ALA A 199 -6.99 -7.10 0.43
C ALA A 199 -7.88 -6.35 -0.60
N VAL A 200 -9.07 -5.95 -0.16
CA VAL A 200 -9.80 -4.81 -0.74
C VAL A 200 -9.42 -3.58 0.08
N THR A 201 -8.95 -2.51 -0.56
CA THR A 201 -8.53 -1.33 0.19
C THR A 201 -8.99 -0.03 -0.45
N VAL A 202 -9.35 0.93 0.40
CA VAL A 202 -9.86 2.25 0.02
C VAL A 202 -8.99 3.31 0.68
N GLN A 203 -8.43 4.23 -0.10
CA GLN A 203 -7.51 5.27 0.39
C GLN A 203 -7.60 6.57 -0.41
N GLU A 204 -7.20 7.69 0.19
CA GLU A 204 -7.12 8.98 -0.50
C GLU A 204 -5.80 9.07 -1.29
N ILE A 205 -5.89 9.57 -2.53
CA ILE A 205 -4.76 9.85 -3.41
C ILE A 205 -4.90 11.28 -3.94
N ALA A 206 -3.78 11.98 -4.13
CA ALA A 206 -3.76 13.27 -4.79
C ALA A 206 -2.81 13.28 -5.98
N VAL A 207 -3.23 13.88 -7.09
CA VAL A 207 -2.44 14.00 -8.33
C VAL A 207 -2.35 15.45 -8.79
N LEU A 208 -1.15 15.88 -9.18
CA LEU A 208 -0.90 17.25 -9.62
C LEU A 208 -1.49 17.52 -11.02
N LYS A 209 -2.36 18.54 -11.12
CA LYS A 209 -2.89 19.10 -12.38
C LYS A 209 -3.51 18.07 -13.34
N ILE A 210 -4.30 17.14 -12.81
CA ILE A 210 -5.13 16.22 -13.59
C ILE A 210 -6.58 16.45 -13.21
N THR A 211 -7.45 16.51 -14.20
CA THR A 211 -8.87 16.79 -13.97
C THR A 211 -9.62 15.51 -13.58
N ALA A 212 -10.73 15.69 -12.86
CA ALA A 212 -11.56 14.60 -12.38
C ALA A 212 -12.21 13.81 -13.53
N GLU A 213 -12.53 14.45 -14.65
CA GLU A 213 -13.08 13.82 -15.86
C GLU A 213 -12.10 12.79 -16.41
N ARG A 214 -10.80 13.15 -16.49
CA ARG A 214 -9.74 12.25 -16.99
C ARG A 214 -9.59 11.04 -16.08
N LEU A 215 -9.69 11.21 -14.76
CA LEU A 215 -9.63 10.11 -13.81
C LEU A 215 -10.88 9.24 -13.88
N SER A 216 -12.07 9.85 -13.85
CA SER A 216 -13.37 9.16 -13.94
C SER A 216 -13.48 8.32 -15.20
N HIS A 217 -13.01 8.83 -16.36
CA HIS A 217 -13.00 8.07 -17.60
C HIS A 217 -12.20 6.76 -17.52
N LEU A 218 -11.11 6.71 -16.73
CA LEU A 218 -10.31 5.49 -16.58
C LEU A 218 -11.10 4.36 -15.93
N ASN A 219 -12.15 4.62 -15.16
CA ASN A 219 -12.98 3.58 -14.53
C ASN A 219 -13.57 2.57 -15.54
N LYS A 220 -13.69 2.96 -16.83
CA LYS A 220 -14.15 2.10 -17.93
C LYS A 220 -13.16 0.99 -18.30
N CYS A 221 -11.85 1.21 -18.14
CA CYS A 221 -10.80 0.27 -18.56
C CYS A 221 -9.93 -0.24 -17.40
N LEU A 222 -10.12 0.32 -16.20
CA LEU A 222 -9.41 -0.11 -15.01
C LEU A 222 -9.98 -1.42 -14.46
N MET A 223 -9.14 -2.46 -14.47
CA MET A 223 -9.41 -3.74 -13.83
C MET A 223 -8.90 -3.74 -12.38
N ASN A 224 -9.77 -4.17 -11.45
CA ASN A 224 -9.54 -4.25 -10.01
C ASN A 224 -9.18 -2.89 -9.35
N LEU A 225 -9.54 -1.79 -9.99
CA LEU A 225 -9.33 -0.43 -9.53
C LEU A 225 -10.58 0.41 -9.86
N LYS A 226 -11.01 1.25 -8.92
CA LYS A 226 -12.05 2.26 -9.13
C LYS A 226 -11.65 3.56 -8.45
N LEU A 227 -11.97 4.67 -9.11
CA LEU A 227 -11.64 6.03 -8.70
C LEU A 227 -12.93 6.82 -8.50
N GLY A 228 -13.04 7.59 -7.42
CA GLY A 228 -14.22 8.41 -7.15
C GLY A 228 -13.93 9.52 -6.14
N ASN A 229 -14.99 10.14 -5.63
CA ASN A 229 -14.93 11.18 -4.60
C ASN A 229 -13.96 12.30 -4.95
N PHE A 230 -14.04 12.78 -6.19
CA PHE A 230 -13.09 13.75 -6.73
C PHE A 230 -13.29 15.13 -6.09
N CYS A 231 -12.20 15.77 -5.67
CA CYS A 231 -12.20 17.16 -5.25
C CYS A 231 -10.88 17.85 -5.60
N TYR A 232 -10.88 19.17 -5.74
CA TYR A 232 -9.68 19.95 -6.02
C TYR A 232 -9.17 20.63 -4.76
N LYS A 233 -7.88 20.44 -4.42
CA LYS A 233 -7.22 21.06 -3.26
C LYS A 233 -5.87 21.67 -3.65
N ASN A 234 -5.32 22.52 -2.79
CA ASN A 234 -4.08 23.26 -3.05
C ASN A 234 -2.81 22.55 -2.60
N HIS A 235 -2.91 21.45 -1.86
CA HIS A 235 -1.77 20.75 -1.28
C HIS A 235 -1.78 19.28 -1.69
N PRO A 236 -0.61 18.61 -1.75
CA PRO A 236 -0.54 17.16 -1.88
C PRO A 236 -0.90 16.48 -0.55
N LEU A 237 -0.94 15.15 -0.56
CA LEU A 237 -0.93 14.33 0.66
C LEU A 237 0.51 14.05 1.11
N LYS A 238 0.77 13.96 2.41
CA LYS A 238 2.09 13.55 2.92
C LYS A 238 2.04 12.22 3.66
N LEU A 239 3.13 11.46 3.53
CA LEU A 239 3.29 10.19 4.24
C LEU A 239 3.18 10.40 5.75
N GLY A 240 2.35 9.59 6.39
CA GLY A 240 2.13 9.63 7.84
C GLY A 240 1.06 10.62 8.32
N GLU A 241 0.40 11.37 7.43
CA GLU A 241 -0.69 12.30 7.83
C GLU A 241 -2.03 11.60 8.15
N LEU A 242 -2.18 10.31 7.82
CA LEU A 242 -3.36 9.52 8.17
C LEU A 242 -3.46 9.32 9.68
N GLN A 243 -4.68 9.30 10.21
CA GLN A 243 -4.91 8.97 11.63
C GLN A 243 -4.95 7.47 11.89
N GLY A 244 -5.10 6.64 10.86
CA GLY A 244 -5.18 5.19 11.03
C GLY A 244 -5.81 4.47 9.84
N ASN A 245 -6.24 3.24 10.08
CA ASN A 245 -7.05 2.48 9.13
C ASN A 245 -8.14 1.74 9.90
N HIS A 246 -9.33 1.73 9.31
CA HIS A 246 -10.44 0.90 9.73
C HIS A 246 -10.39 -0.44 8.98
N PHE A 247 -10.56 -1.53 9.70
CA PHE A 247 -10.46 -2.88 9.17
C PHE A 247 -11.80 -3.58 9.30
N THR A 248 -12.25 -4.24 8.23
CA THR A 248 -13.31 -5.25 8.28
C THR A 248 -12.69 -6.57 7.87
N ILE A 249 -12.60 -7.51 8.80
CA ILE A 249 -11.89 -8.78 8.62
C ILE A 249 -12.83 -9.95 8.88
N VAL A 250 -12.80 -10.93 7.99
CA VAL A 250 -13.51 -12.19 8.13
C VAL A 250 -12.48 -13.30 8.33
N ILE A 251 -12.57 -13.99 9.47
CA ILE A 251 -11.81 -15.19 9.77
C ILE A 251 -12.71 -16.39 9.49
N ARG A 252 -12.34 -17.17 8.48
CA ARG A 252 -13.14 -18.30 7.97
C ARG A 252 -12.89 -19.56 8.79
N ASN A 253 -13.86 -20.46 8.80
CA ASN A 253 -13.79 -21.78 9.45
C ASN A 253 -13.21 -21.74 10.87
N ILE A 254 -13.83 -20.92 11.74
CA ILE A 254 -13.39 -20.82 13.14
C ILE A 254 -13.72 -22.09 13.90
N SER A 255 -12.77 -22.57 14.71
CA SER A 255 -13.00 -23.74 15.58
C SER A 255 -13.49 -23.37 16.99
N GLY A 256 -13.48 -22.08 17.34
CA GLY A 256 -13.79 -21.61 18.69
C GLY A 256 -15.29 -21.59 18.98
N THR A 257 -15.70 -21.85 20.21
CA THR A 257 -17.10 -21.70 20.66
C THR A 257 -17.51 -20.22 20.70
N ASP A 258 -18.80 -19.94 20.84
CA ASP A 258 -19.27 -18.55 20.96
C ASP A 258 -18.70 -17.88 22.23
N GLU A 259 -18.53 -18.63 23.32
CA GLU A 259 -17.90 -18.13 24.55
C GLU A 259 -16.43 -17.79 24.35
N GLN A 260 -15.66 -18.63 23.64
CA GLN A 260 -14.25 -18.37 23.34
C GLN A 260 -14.09 -17.12 22.47
N VAL A 261 -14.95 -16.95 21.45
CA VAL A 261 -14.99 -15.76 20.60
C VAL A 261 -15.32 -14.52 21.43
N GLU A 262 -16.36 -14.58 22.26
CA GLU A 262 -16.81 -13.45 23.07
C GLU A 262 -15.74 -13.01 24.08
N GLN A 263 -15.06 -13.96 24.73
CA GLN A 263 -13.94 -13.69 25.63
C GLN A 263 -12.77 -13.01 24.89
N ALA A 264 -12.37 -13.54 23.74
CA ALA A 264 -11.28 -13.01 22.95
C ALA A 264 -11.58 -11.57 22.47
N MET A 265 -12.78 -11.33 21.96
CA MET A 265 -13.22 -10.03 21.44
C MET A 265 -13.45 -8.99 22.55
N THR A 266 -13.96 -9.41 23.70
CA THR A 266 -14.08 -8.54 24.88
C THR A 266 -12.70 -8.12 25.37
N SER A 267 -11.74 -9.06 25.40
CA SER A 267 -10.36 -8.76 25.81
C SER A 267 -9.67 -7.77 24.87
N ILE A 268 -9.82 -7.93 23.55
CA ILE A 268 -9.19 -7.00 22.60
C ILE A 268 -9.83 -5.61 22.65
N LYS A 269 -11.14 -5.51 22.92
CA LYS A 269 -11.85 -4.23 23.09
C LYS A 269 -11.49 -3.52 24.39
N ALA A 270 -11.28 -4.26 25.46
CA ALA A 270 -10.93 -3.72 26.78
C ALA A 270 -9.45 -3.36 26.89
N THR A 271 -8.56 -4.29 26.56
CA THR A 271 -7.12 -4.19 26.82
C THR A 271 -6.30 -4.04 25.53
N GLY A 272 -6.79 -4.53 24.40
CA GLY A 272 -6.05 -4.48 23.14
C GLY A 272 -5.04 -5.62 22.99
N PHE A 273 -3.93 -5.34 22.29
CA PHE A 273 -2.93 -6.34 21.91
C PHE A 273 -1.51 -5.76 21.92
N ILE A 274 -0.49 -6.63 21.96
CA ILE A 274 0.91 -6.22 21.89
C ILE A 274 1.25 -5.72 20.48
N ASN A 275 1.82 -4.52 20.40
CA ASN A 275 2.08 -3.79 19.17
C ASN A 275 3.31 -4.26 18.38
N TYR A 276 3.49 -5.58 18.27
CA TYR A 276 4.58 -6.19 17.52
C TYR A 276 4.64 -5.71 16.07
N TYR A 277 5.85 -5.70 15.52
CA TYR A 277 6.03 -5.72 14.08
C TYR A 277 5.67 -7.12 13.57
N GLY A 278 4.63 -7.21 12.73
CA GLY A 278 4.16 -8.48 12.17
C GLY A 278 5.12 -9.07 11.12
N MET A 279 4.86 -10.32 10.72
CA MET A 279 5.69 -11.09 9.78
C MET A 279 5.93 -10.37 8.43
N GLN A 280 5.01 -9.51 8.00
CA GLN A 280 5.15 -8.71 6.78
C GLN A 280 6.37 -7.78 6.84
N ARG A 281 6.78 -7.34 8.04
CA ARG A 281 7.94 -6.46 8.24
C ARG A 281 9.27 -7.15 7.93
N PHE A 282 9.32 -8.46 8.15
CA PHE A 282 10.54 -9.26 7.98
C PHE A 282 10.67 -9.87 6.58
N GLY A 283 9.68 -9.60 5.72
CA GLY A 283 9.62 -10.08 4.35
C GLY A 283 8.72 -11.31 4.21
N THR A 284 7.94 -11.36 3.13
CA THR A 284 7.14 -12.55 2.77
C THR A 284 7.89 -13.47 1.80
N THR A 285 9.12 -13.10 1.42
CA THR A 285 10.00 -13.85 0.53
C THR A 285 11.04 -14.62 1.34
N ALA A 286 11.81 -15.49 0.69
CA ALA A 286 12.87 -16.25 1.35
C ALA A 286 14.11 -15.40 1.74
N VAL A 287 14.07 -14.06 1.59
CA VAL A 287 15.16 -13.18 2.02
C VAL A 287 14.88 -12.71 3.45
N PRO A 288 15.68 -13.13 4.45
CA PRO A 288 15.54 -12.64 5.82
C PRO A 288 16.02 -11.19 5.91
N THR A 289 15.09 -10.24 5.75
CA THR A 289 15.41 -8.81 5.66
C THR A 289 16.20 -8.28 6.87
N GLN A 290 15.88 -8.79 8.06
CA GLN A 290 16.53 -8.47 9.32
C GLN A 290 18.01 -8.89 9.35
N GLN A 291 18.35 -10.03 8.73
CA GLN A 291 19.73 -10.50 8.64
C GLN A 291 20.53 -9.60 7.69
N VAL A 292 19.92 -9.19 6.57
CA VAL A 292 20.52 -8.20 5.66
C VAL A 292 20.76 -6.88 6.40
N GLY A 293 19.78 -6.42 7.21
CA GLY A 293 19.91 -5.22 8.04
C GLY A 293 21.07 -5.31 9.04
N LYS A 294 21.19 -6.44 9.74
CA LYS A 294 22.29 -6.73 10.65
C LYS A 294 23.65 -6.69 9.95
N ALA A 295 23.77 -7.35 8.79
CA ALA A 295 24.99 -7.35 8.00
C ALA A 295 25.38 -5.93 7.52
N ILE A 296 24.39 -5.11 7.11
CA ILE A 296 24.61 -3.70 6.76
C ILE A 296 25.19 -2.95 7.95
N LEU A 297 24.59 -3.06 9.14
CA LEU A 297 25.03 -2.33 10.34
C LEU A 297 26.44 -2.73 10.80
N ARG A 298 26.83 -3.99 10.57
CA ARG A 298 28.18 -4.52 10.82
C ARG A 298 29.22 -4.10 9.78
N ASN A 299 28.82 -3.44 8.70
CA ASN A 299 29.65 -3.22 7.50
C ASN A 299 30.13 -4.53 6.83
N ASP A 300 29.43 -5.65 7.03
CA ASP A 300 29.72 -6.90 6.31
C ASP A 300 29.02 -6.90 4.94
N TRP A 301 29.60 -6.14 4.02
CA TRP A 301 29.06 -5.96 2.68
C TRP A 301 29.10 -7.24 1.83
N LYS A 302 29.98 -8.20 2.15
CA LYS A 302 30.01 -9.50 1.47
C LYS A 302 28.79 -10.32 1.90
N GLU A 303 28.53 -10.38 3.20
CA GLU A 303 27.33 -11.04 3.73
C GLU A 303 26.04 -10.41 3.19
N VAL A 304 25.97 -9.08 3.04
CA VAL A 304 24.81 -8.41 2.40
C VAL A 304 24.53 -8.94 0.99
N VAL A 305 25.57 -9.08 0.17
CA VAL A 305 25.43 -9.59 -1.21
C VAL A 305 25.00 -11.06 -1.20
N ASP A 306 25.61 -11.87 -0.33
CA ASP A 306 25.28 -13.29 -0.23
C ASP A 306 23.84 -13.51 0.26
N LEU A 307 23.40 -12.78 1.29
CA LEU A 307 22.03 -12.86 1.80
C LEU A 307 20.98 -12.46 0.75
N ILE A 308 21.33 -11.65 -0.25
CA ILE A 308 20.41 -11.24 -1.33
C ILE A 308 20.49 -12.20 -2.54
N LEU A 309 21.69 -12.64 -2.92
CA LEU A 309 21.92 -13.34 -4.20
C LEU A 309 22.24 -14.84 -4.07
N LYS A 310 22.49 -15.37 -2.88
CA LYS A 310 22.80 -16.81 -2.72
C LYS A 310 21.53 -17.67 -2.87
N PRO A 311 21.59 -18.80 -3.61
CA PRO A 311 20.51 -19.78 -3.67
C PRO A 311 20.09 -20.25 -2.28
N ARG A 312 18.80 -20.52 -2.10
CA ARG A 312 18.24 -20.99 -0.83
C ARG A 312 17.00 -21.85 -1.06
N PRO A 313 16.68 -22.76 -0.12
CA PRO A 313 15.43 -23.49 -0.15
C PRO A 313 14.26 -22.53 0.18
N GLY A 314 13.16 -22.64 -0.55
CA GLY A 314 11.96 -21.84 -0.26
C GLY A 314 11.02 -21.71 -1.45
N ALA A 315 9.80 -21.21 -1.16
CA ALA A 315 8.82 -20.88 -2.19
C ALA A 315 9.20 -19.54 -2.85
N GLU A 316 10.19 -19.56 -3.72
CA GLU A 316 10.64 -18.40 -4.49
C GLU A 316 10.09 -18.43 -5.92
N LYS A 317 10.08 -17.26 -6.56
CA LYS A 317 9.73 -17.16 -7.97
C LYS A 317 10.84 -17.82 -8.79
N GLU A 318 10.46 -18.66 -9.75
CA GLU A 318 11.40 -19.46 -10.55
C GLU A 318 12.53 -18.62 -11.19
N PHE A 319 12.22 -17.43 -11.70
CA PHE A 319 13.23 -16.55 -12.28
C PHE A 319 14.28 -16.05 -11.26
N LEU A 320 13.91 -15.91 -9.98
CA LEU A 320 14.87 -15.57 -8.92
C LEU A 320 15.78 -16.75 -8.62
N VAL A 321 15.24 -17.98 -8.59
CA VAL A 321 16.03 -19.20 -8.42
C VAL A 321 17.09 -19.29 -9.51
N ARG A 322 16.69 -19.23 -10.79
CA ARG A 322 17.61 -19.26 -11.94
C ARG A 322 18.66 -18.13 -11.90
N CYS A 323 18.26 -16.93 -11.48
CA CYS A 323 19.18 -15.79 -11.34
C CYS A 323 20.24 -16.05 -10.27
N ARG A 324 19.85 -16.61 -9.12
CA ARG A 324 20.76 -16.87 -8.00
C ARG A 324 21.66 -18.08 -8.26
N GLU A 325 21.15 -19.10 -8.93
CA GLU A 325 21.96 -20.25 -9.40
C GLU A 325 23.03 -19.80 -10.39
N GLU A 326 22.67 -18.94 -11.36
CA GLU A 326 23.63 -18.37 -12.31
C GLU A 326 24.68 -17.52 -11.59
N TRP A 327 24.28 -16.69 -10.62
CA TRP A 327 25.21 -15.92 -9.78
C TRP A 327 26.16 -16.83 -8.99
N ALA A 328 25.65 -17.89 -8.38
CA ALA A 328 26.46 -18.83 -7.61
C ALA A 328 27.50 -19.55 -8.49
N LYS A 329 27.14 -19.87 -9.74
CA LYS A 329 28.03 -20.56 -10.68
C LYS A 329 29.07 -19.65 -11.33
N SER A 330 28.63 -18.56 -11.95
CA SER A 330 29.49 -17.72 -12.79
C SER A 330 30.14 -16.60 -12.01
N GLN A 331 29.51 -16.17 -10.91
CA GLN A 331 29.93 -14.98 -10.18
C GLN A 331 29.98 -13.72 -11.10
N ASP A 332 29.28 -13.76 -12.24
CA ASP A 332 29.18 -12.69 -13.22
C ASP A 332 27.83 -11.97 -13.08
N PRO A 333 27.81 -10.65 -12.75
CA PRO A 333 26.58 -9.90 -12.63
C PRO A 333 25.76 -9.84 -13.94
N GLU A 334 26.40 -9.81 -15.10
CA GLU A 334 25.71 -9.68 -16.39
C GLU A 334 25.00 -10.98 -16.79
N ALA A 335 25.67 -12.13 -16.63
CA ALA A 335 25.07 -13.44 -16.82
C ALA A 335 23.82 -13.63 -15.94
N ALA A 336 23.91 -13.28 -14.64
CA ALA A 336 22.78 -13.37 -13.72
C ALA A 336 21.63 -12.41 -14.10
N LEU A 337 21.94 -11.17 -14.51
CA LEU A 337 20.95 -10.19 -14.94
C LEU A 337 20.12 -10.64 -16.15
N LYS A 338 20.70 -11.45 -17.05
CA LYS A 338 19.99 -12.00 -18.22
C LYS A 338 18.89 -12.99 -17.83
N LYS A 339 18.94 -13.56 -16.62
CA LYS A 339 17.91 -14.49 -16.11
C LYS A 339 16.69 -13.77 -15.52
N LEU A 340 16.77 -12.46 -15.28
CA LEU A 340 15.68 -11.68 -14.69
C LEU A 340 14.75 -11.09 -15.77
N PRO A 341 13.44 -11.42 -15.77
CA PRO A 341 12.49 -10.85 -16.72
C PRO A 341 12.27 -9.35 -16.47
N ASN A 342 12.36 -8.92 -15.20
CA ASN A 342 12.31 -7.51 -14.82
C ASN A 342 13.51 -7.17 -13.94
N LYS A 343 14.39 -6.34 -14.48
CA LYS A 343 15.63 -5.91 -13.80
C LYS A 343 15.38 -4.89 -12.68
N ARG A 344 14.17 -4.32 -12.55
CA ARG A 344 13.84 -3.30 -11.52
C ARG A 344 13.58 -3.87 -10.11
N CYS A 345 13.78 -5.17 -9.90
CA CYS A 345 13.81 -5.77 -8.57
C CYS A 345 15.12 -5.46 -7.83
N VAL A 346 15.14 -5.76 -6.53
CA VAL A 346 16.30 -5.59 -5.64
C VAL A 346 17.52 -6.32 -6.21
N GLU A 347 17.37 -7.59 -6.57
CA GLU A 347 18.44 -8.42 -7.13
C GLU A 347 18.98 -7.81 -8.43
N GLY A 348 18.10 -7.39 -9.34
CA GLY A 348 18.50 -6.78 -10.61
C GLY A 348 19.10 -5.38 -10.47
N GLN A 349 18.79 -4.63 -9.42
CA GLN A 349 19.46 -3.36 -9.12
C GLN A 349 20.85 -3.60 -8.51
N LEU A 350 20.95 -4.56 -7.59
CA LEU A 350 22.23 -4.93 -6.97
C LEU A 350 23.21 -5.47 -8.01
N LEU A 351 22.79 -6.42 -8.85
CA LEU A 351 23.63 -6.97 -9.92
C LEU A 351 24.06 -5.89 -10.92
N ARG A 352 23.19 -4.92 -11.24
CA ARG A 352 23.58 -3.77 -12.07
C ARG A 352 24.64 -2.90 -11.39
N GLY A 353 24.50 -2.66 -10.09
CA GLY A 353 25.54 -1.98 -9.31
C GLY A 353 26.85 -2.75 -9.30
N LEU A 354 26.81 -4.08 -9.12
CA LEU A 354 28.00 -4.92 -9.11
C LEU A 354 28.68 -4.98 -10.49
N SER A 355 27.91 -4.94 -11.59
CA SER A 355 28.45 -4.83 -12.95
C SER A 355 29.19 -3.50 -13.17
N MET A 356 28.63 -2.38 -12.70
CA MET A 356 29.22 -1.05 -12.94
C MET A 356 30.39 -0.69 -12.00
N TYR A 357 30.31 -1.08 -10.72
CA TYR A 357 31.30 -0.67 -9.70
C TYR A 357 32.21 -1.81 -9.24
N GLY A 358 31.94 -3.04 -9.67
CA GLY A 358 32.70 -4.22 -9.29
C GLY A 358 32.48 -4.68 -7.85
N LYS A 359 32.97 -5.88 -7.53
CA LYS A 359 32.81 -6.52 -6.21
C LYS A 359 33.69 -5.93 -5.12
N LYS A 360 34.65 -5.07 -5.47
CA LYS A 360 35.51 -4.37 -4.50
C LYS A 360 34.80 -3.14 -3.91
N ASN A 361 33.78 -2.60 -4.58
CA ASN A 361 33.03 -1.44 -4.13
C ASN A 361 31.53 -1.74 -3.98
N ILE A 362 31.24 -2.71 -3.11
CA ILE A 362 29.86 -3.17 -2.84
C ILE A 362 28.99 -2.05 -2.26
N VAL A 363 29.58 -1.15 -1.45
CA VAL A 363 28.84 -0.04 -0.84
C VAL A 363 28.19 0.84 -1.91
N THR A 364 28.96 1.25 -2.92
CA THR A 364 28.45 2.05 -4.04
C THR A 364 27.50 1.25 -4.92
N ALA A 365 27.82 -0.04 -5.19
CA ALA A 365 26.94 -0.93 -5.94
C ALA A 365 25.56 -1.08 -5.29
N PHE A 366 25.53 -1.31 -3.98
CA PHE A 366 24.29 -1.42 -3.21
C PHE A 366 23.58 -0.06 -3.11
N GLY A 367 24.32 1.05 -3.07
CA GLY A 367 23.80 2.42 -3.09
C GLY A 367 22.90 2.77 -4.27
N MET A 368 22.95 2.00 -5.37
CA MET A 368 22.04 2.12 -6.51
C MET A 368 20.59 1.75 -6.21
N LEU A 369 20.36 0.94 -5.17
CA LEU A 369 19.00 0.61 -4.76
C LEU A 369 18.31 1.88 -4.26
N PRO A 370 17.01 2.07 -4.57
CA PRO A 370 16.23 3.16 -4.00
C PRO A 370 16.38 3.21 -2.48
N ARG A 371 16.61 4.41 -1.95
CA ARG A 371 16.91 4.63 -0.52
C ARG A 371 15.91 3.93 0.41
N ASN A 372 14.62 3.97 0.09
CA ASN A 372 13.58 3.34 0.90
C ASN A 372 13.75 1.81 1.01
N ASN A 373 14.15 1.14 -0.08
CA ASN A 373 14.40 -0.30 -0.07
C ASN A 373 15.62 -0.65 0.78
N ARG A 374 16.66 0.21 0.76
CA ARG A 374 17.87 0.02 1.58
C ARG A 374 17.56 0.19 3.06
N LEU A 375 16.81 1.24 3.42
CA LEU A 375 16.40 1.52 4.79
C LEU A 375 15.48 0.44 5.36
N MET A 376 14.68 -0.22 4.52
CA MET A 376 13.80 -1.30 4.96
C MET A 376 14.56 -2.42 5.69
N TYR A 377 15.78 -2.77 5.25
CA TYR A 377 16.60 -3.81 5.88
C TYR A 377 17.06 -3.41 7.29
N VAL A 378 17.65 -2.23 7.45
CA VAL A 378 18.12 -1.77 8.77
C VAL A 378 16.95 -1.52 9.73
N HIS A 379 15.82 -1.03 9.23
CA HIS A 379 14.63 -0.86 10.05
C HIS A 379 13.97 -2.20 10.43
N SER A 380 14.08 -3.26 9.60
CA SER A 380 13.57 -4.58 9.99
C SER A 380 14.44 -5.23 11.07
N TYR A 381 15.75 -4.96 11.08
CA TYR A 381 16.61 -5.33 12.22
C TYR A 381 16.18 -4.62 13.51
N GLN A 382 15.98 -3.30 13.50
CA GLN A 382 15.44 -2.57 14.66
C GLN A 382 14.11 -3.16 15.15
N SER A 383 13.27 -3.63 14.21
CA SER A 383 11.97 -4.23 14.51
C SER A 383 12.11 -5.57 15.26
N VAL A 384 13.09 -6.42 14.92
CA VAL A 384 13.35 -7.68 15.65
C VAL A 384 13.86 -7.41 17.07
N VAL A 385 14.79 -6.46 17.21
CA VAL A 385 15.29 -6.04 18.52
C VAL A 385 14.14 -5.55 19.38
N TRP A 386 13.29 -4.68 18.83
CA TRP A 386 12.11 -4.15 19.53
C TRP A 386 11.12 -5.24 19.94
N ASN A 387 10.74 -6.14 19.03
CA ASN A 387 9.84 -7.25 19.34
C ASN A 387 10.39 -8.10 20.51
N THR A 388 11.68 -8.45 20.45
CA THR A 388 12.34 -9.25 21.49
C THR A 388 12.33 -8.51 22.83
N MET A 389 12.65 -7.22 22.85
CA MET A 389 12.69 -6.43 24.08
C MET A 389 11.30 -6.17 24.67
N VAL A 390 10.28 -6.01 23.84
CA VAL A 390 8.88 -5.94 24.30
C VAL A 390 8.44 -7.26 24.91
N SER A 391 8.76 -8.40 24.29
CA SER A 391 8.48 -9.71 24.88
C SER A 391 9.12 -9.86 26.27
N ARG A 392 10.42 -9.48 26.41
CA ARG A 392 11.10 -9.48 27.71
C ARG A 392 10.45 -8.51 28.71
N ARG A 393 10.00 -7.34 28.25
CA ARG A 393 9.32 -6.33 29.09
C ARG A 393 8.00 -6.86 29.63
N ILE A 394 7.20 -7.50 28.80
CA ILE A 394 5.93 -8.10 29.22
C ILE A 394 6.17 -9.26 30.19
N ASP A 395 7.20 -10.08 29.97
CA ASP A 395 7.54 -11.17 30.89
C ASP A 395 8.00 -10.68 32.27
N ALA A 396 8.74 -9.59 32.29
CA ALA A 396 9.33 -9.06 33.51
C ALA A 396 8.32 -8.35 34.42
N PHE A 397 7.37 -7.61 33.86
CA PHE A 397 6.47 -6.77 34.67
C PHE A 397 4.99 -6.83 34.27
N GLY A 398 4.62 -7.68 33.31
CA GLY A 398 3.24 -7.79 32.83
C GLY A 398 2.72 -6.50 32.19
N LEU A 399 1.40 -6.30 32.31
CA LEU A 399 0.63 -5.24 31.66
C LEU A 399 0.44 -3.98 32.53
N LYS A 400 1.35 -3.73 33.47
CA LYS A 400 1.36 -2.51 34.31
C LYS A 400 2.56 -1.65 33.95
N ALA A 401 2.39 -0.33 33.98
CA ALA A 401 3.52 0.60 33.93
C ALA A 401 4.35 0.44 35.22
N VAL A 402 5.67 0.55 35.11
CA VAL A 402 6.59 0.44 36.25
C VAL A 402 7.61 1.56 36.23
N GLU A 403 8.25 1.80 37.37
CA GLU A 403 9.38 2.73 37.46
C GLU A 403 10.45 2.37 36.42
N GLY A 404 10.93 3.40 35.71
CA GLY A 404 11.94 3.24 34.68
C GLY A 404 11.41 2.93 33.28
N ASP A 405 10.11 2.67 33.11
CA ASP A 405 9.47 2.67 31.79
C ASP A 405 9.54 4.06 31.14
N LEU A 406 9.35 4.10 29.82
CA LEU A 406 9.30 5.35 29.06
C LEU A 406 7.88 5.71 28.67
N VAL A 407 7.57 7.00 28.69
CA VAL A 407 6.35 7.60 28.10
C VAL A 407 6.71 8.76 27.19
N LEU A 408 5.80 9.15 26.30
CA LEU A 408 5.96 10.35 25.47
C LEU A 408 5.19 11.53 26.06
N LYS A 409 5.89 12.57 26.48
CA LYS A 409 5.31 13.88 26.85
C LYS A 409 5.43 14.81 25.63
N GLY A 410 4.42 14.79 24.77
CA GLY A 410 4.48 15.43 23.45
C GLY A 410 5.39 14.63 22.50
N THR A 411 6.54 15.19 22.13
CA THR A 411 7.53 14.51 21.25
C THR A 411 8.77 14.01 21.98
N THR A 412 8.91 14.30 23.27
CA THR A 412 10.06 13.91 24.08
C THR A 412 9.74 12.68 24.93
N ALA A 413 10.69 11.75 25.01
CA ALA A 413 10.58 10.60 25.90
C ALA A 413 10.97 10.98 27.33
N HIS A 414 10.22 10.47 28.29
CA HIS A 414 10.39 10.71 29.72
C HIS A 414 10.41 9.37 30.46
N VAL A 415 11.33 9.22 31.41
CA VAL A 415 11.45 8.03 32.26
C VAL A 415 10.50 8.19 33.44
N LEU A 416 9.63 7.20 33.68
CA LEU A 416 8.67 7.24 34.79
C LEU A 416 9.37 7.06 36.14
N SER A 417 9.02 7.92 37.10
CA SER A 417 9.27 7.65 38.53
C SER A 417 8.30 6.60 39.07
N ALA A 418 8.55 6.10 40.29
CA ALA A 418 7.64 5.16 40.96
C ALA A 418 6.21 5.73 41.12
N GLU A 419 6.09 7.00 41.53
CA GLU A 419 4.80 7.69 41.70
C GLU A 419 4.07 7.89 40.36
N GLU A 420 4.79 8.28 39.30
CA GLU A 420 4.20 8.44 37.97
C GLU A 420 3.72 7.09 37.40
N ALA A 421 4.46 6.01 37.67
CA ALA A 421 4.13 4.68 37.18
C ALA A 421 2.79 4.15 37.70
N GLU A 422 2.41 4.47 38.94
CA GLU A 422 1.13 4.02 39.53
C GLU A 422 -0.10 4.61 38.81
N THR A 423 0.02 5.83 38.28
CA THR A 423 -1.07 6.55 37.61
C THR A 423 -1.03 6.41 36.08
N THR A 424 0.09 5.94 35.54
CA THR A 424 0.29 5.82 34.09
C THR A 424 -0.35 4.55 33.53
N SER A 425 -1.08 4.70 32.43
CA SER A 425 -1.62 3.54 31.70
C SER A 425 -0.54 2.84 30.88
N ILE A 426 -0.60 1.51 30.81
CA ILE A 426 0.24 0.70 29.91
C ILE A 426 0.11 1.10 28.43
N HIS A 427 -0.99 1.75 28.05
CA HIS A 427 -1.24 2.25 26.69
C HIS A 427 -0.39 3.47 26.32
N ASP A 428 0.18 4.15 27.30
CA ASP A 428 1.06 5.31 27.12
C ASP A 428 2.55 4.94 27.19
N THR A 429 2.86 3.75 27.72
CA THR A 429 4.21 3.21 27.76
C THR A 429 4.76 2.95 26.36
N VAL A 430 5.99 3.39 26.12
CA VAL A 430 6.73 3.21 24.87
C VAL A 430 8.05 2.49 25.10
N MET A 431 8.52 1.81 24.05
CA MET A 431 9.84 1.18 24.00
C MET A 431 10.61 1.72 22.78
N PRO A 432 11.93 1.94 22.90
CA PRO A 432 12.72 2.53 21.82
C PRO A 432 13.09 1.49 20.75
N LEU A 433 13.02 1.90 19.49
CA LEU A 433 13.81 1.31 18.42
C LEU A 433 15.27 1.76 18.62
N PRO A 434 16.26 0.84 18.61
CA PRO A 434 17.62 1.18 18.96
C PRO A 434 18.23 2.19 17.97
N GLY A 435 18.88 3.22 18.48
CA GLY A 435 19.47 4.30 17.69
C GLY A 435 20.30 5.26 18.53
N PHE A 436 20.91 6.26 17.89
CA PHE A 436 21.82 7.21 18.54
C PHE A 436 21.12 8.39 19.23
N ASP A 437 19.80 8.56 19.05
CA ASP A 437 19.01 9.71 19.51
C ASP A 437 17.78 9.24 20.32
N VAL A 438 17.96 8.17 21.11
CA VAL A 438 16.93 7.63 21.99
C VAL A 438 17.48 7.37 23.39
N ILE A 439 16.61 7.47 24.39
CA ILE A 439 16.87 6.97 25.74
C ILE A 439 16.29 5.57 25.89
N TYR A 440 16.87 4.78 26.80
CA TYR A 440 16.43 3.43 27.10
C TYR A 440 15.79 3.37 28.50
N PRO A 441 14.85 2.43 28.74
CA PRO A 441 14.31 2.21 30.07
C PRO A 441 15.40 1.95 31.11
N THR A 442 15.24 2.43 32.34
CA THR A 442 16.32 2.36 33.37
C THR A 442 16.32 1.05 34.15
N HIS A 443 15.22 0.29 34.12
CA HIS A 443 15.13 -1.03 34.73
C HIS A 443 15.90 -2.11 33.95
N HIS A 444 15.99 -3.33 34.48
CA HIS A 444 16.84 -4.41 33.93
C HIS A 444 16.60 -4.74 32.44
N VAL A 445 15.39 -4.57 31.90
CA VAL A 445 15.11 -4.79 30.46
C VAL A 445 15.89 -3.82 29.57
N GLY A 446 16.17 -2.60 30.04
CA GLY A 446 17.00 -1.64 29.32
C GLY A 446 18.44 -2.13 29.14
N LYS A 447 18.99 -2.81 30.16
CA LYS A 447 20.30 -3.49 30.06
C LYS A 447 20.28 -4.61 29.01
N GLY A 448 19.13 -5.28 28.84
CA GLY A 448 18.91 -6.29 27.81
C GLY A 448 19.11 -5.80 26.36
N TYR A 449 18.90 -4.50 26.08
CA TYR A 449 19.23 -3.94 24.76
C TYR A 449 20.73 -4.01 24.49
N ARG A 450 21.55 -3.64 25.48
CA ARG A 450 23.02 -3.67 25.35
C ARG A 450 23.49 -5.10 25.11
N GLU A 451 22.99 -6.06 25.88
CA GLU A 451 23.30 -7.48 25.71
C GLU A 451 22.99 -7.97 24.29
N LEU A 452 21.79 -7.68 23.78
CA LEU A 452 21.35 -8.14 22.46
C LEU A 452 22.16 -7.50 21.33
N LEU A 453 22.38 -6.18 21.38
CA LEU A 453 23.15 -5.45 20.38
C LEU A 453 24.62 -5.88 20.38
N THR A 454 25.22 -6.06 21.57
CA THR A 454 26.62 -6.53 21.70
C THR A 454 26.78 -7.97 21.20
N ALA A 455 25.83 -8.87 21.48
CA ALA A 455 25.82 -10.21 20.88
C ALA A 455 25.74 -10.15 19.35
N ASP A 456 25.09 -9.13 18.82
CA ASP A 456 25.05 -8.81 17.41
C ASP A 456 26.24 -7.96 16.93
N GLY A 457 27.29 -7.75 17.73
CA GLY A 457 28.49 -7.01 17.32
C GLY A 457 28.22 -5.53 17.03
N LEU A 458 27.17 -4.97 17.62
CA LEU A 458 26.79 -3.57 17.55
C LEU A 458 26.97 -2.91 18.92
N ASP A 459 27.37 -1.65 18.91
CA ASP A 459 27.54 -0.85 20.11
C ASP A 459 26.33 0.07 20.30
N ILE A 460 25.63 -0.10 21.43
CA ILE A 460 24.45 0.70 21.79
C ILE A 460 24.81 2.17 22.02
N ASP A 461 26.02 2.46 22.50
CA ASP A 461 26.48 3.81 22.81
C ASP A 461 26.92 4.56 21.53
N ASN A 462 27.15 3.82 20.43
CA ASN A 462 27.53 4.37 19.14
C ASN A 462 26.82 3.70 17.97
N MET A 463 25.50 3.91 17.86
CA MET A 463 24.67 3.45 16.74
C MET A 463 24.83 4.30 15.46
N ARG A 464 25.89 5.12 15.36
CA ARG A 464 26.21 5.85 14.11
C ARG A 464 26.95 4.94 13.15
N HIS A 465 26.52 4.95 11.90
CA HIS A 465 27.10 4.11 10.87
C HIS A 465 28.07 4.92 9.98
N LYS A 466 29.17 4.30 9.55
CA LYS A 466 30.19 4.93 8.67
C LYS A 466 29.58 5.51 7.39
N VAL A 467 28.59 4.81 6.84
CA VAL A 467 27.74 5.32 5.75
C VAL A 467 26.53 6.01 6.35
N LYS A 468 26.42 7.34 6.15
CA LYS A 468 25.38 8.22 6.73
C LYS A 468 23.95 7.70 6.53
N ASP A 469 23.65 7.12 5.36
CA ASP A 469 22.32 6.58 5.04
C ASP A 469 21.84 5.51 6.02
N TYR A 470 22.75 4.77 6.69
CA TYR A 470 22.40 3.68 7.61
C TYR A 470 22.59 4.06 9.08
N SER A 471 22.87 5.33 9.37
CA SER A 471 22.87 5.82 10.76
C SER A 471 21.43 5.93 11.27
N LEU A 472 21.12 5.22 12.35
CA LEU A 472 19.77 5.10 12.89
C LEU A 472 19.59 6.05 14.07
N ALA A 473 18.74 7.07 13.94
CA ALA A 473 18.40 7.94 15.08
C ALA A 473 17.64 7.16 16.17
N GLY A 474 16.83 6.19 15.77
CA GLY A 474 15.89 5.52 16.67
C GLY A 474 14.53 6.22 16.65
N ALA A 475 13.55 5.64 17.34
CA ALA A 475 12.22 6.18 17.52
C ALA A 475 11.54 5.48 18.70
N TYR A 476 10.41 6.01 19.17
CA TYR A 476 9.63 5.39 20.23
C TYR A 476 8.36 4.77 19.67
N ARG A 477 7.98 3.62 20.21
CA ARG A 477 6.78 2.88 19.80
C ARG A 477 6.03 2.38 21.03
N ARG A 478 4.72 2.60 21.06
CA ARG A 478 3.83 2.09 22.11
C ARG A 478 3.84 0.58 22.18
N ILE A 479 3.84 0.02 23.38
CA ILE A 479 3.91 -1.43 23.59
C ILE A 479 2.56 -2.12 23.39
N ILE A 480 1.47 -1.53 23.86
CA ILE A 480 0.10 -2.04 23.72
C ILE A 480 -0.71 -1.06 22.87
N ILE A 481 -1.50 -1.59 21.95
CA ILE A 481 -2.50 -0.81 21.20
C ILE A 481 -3.88 -1.32 21.57
N ARG A 482 -4.73 -0.39 21.99
CA ARG A 482 -6.17 -0.61 22.14
C ARG A 482 -6.88 -0.15 20.85
N PRO A 483 -7.49 -1.06 20.08
CA PRO A 483 -8.29 -0.67 18.92
C PRO A 483 -9.51 0.16 19.33
N THR A 484 -9.97 1.03 18.45
CA THR A 484 -11.26 1.73 18.60
C THR A 484 -12.31 1.11 17.69
N ASP A 485 -13.58 1.47 17.89
CA ASP A 485 -14.70 1.06 17.04
C ASP A 485 -14.83 -0.47 16.87
N VAL A 486 -14.58 -1.21 17.97
CA VAL A 486 -14.57 -2.67 17.95
C VAL A 486 -16.00 -3.23 17.97
N SER A 487 -16.36 -3.96 16.92
CA SER A 487 -17.59 -4.76 16.79
C SER A 487 -17.28 -6.13 16.16
N TRP A 488 -18.12 -7.12 16.43
CA TRP A 488 -17.98 -8.46 15.84
C TRP A 488 -19.33 -9.15 15.72
N GLU A 489 -19.36 -10.15 14.84
CA GLU A 489 -20.46 -11.09 14.69
C GLU A 489 -19.93 -12.45 14.23
N VAL A 490 -20.60 -13.52 14.66
CA VAL A 490 -20.35 -14.87 14.16
C VAL A 490 -21.36 -15.16 13.06
N ILE A 491 -20.85 -15.45 11.87
CA ILE A 491 -21.63 -15.69 10.65
C ILE A 491 -21.56 -17.16 10.30
N GLN A 492 -22.71 -17.76 9.97
CA GLN A 492 -22.76 -19.12 9.43
C GLN A 492 -22.83 -19.11 7.90
N TYR A 493 -22.08 -20.01 7.25
CA TYR A 493 -22.00 -20.10 5.80
C TYR A 493 -21.72 -21.53 5.32
N ASP A 494 -22.06 -21.83 4.06
CA ASP A 494 -21.82 -23.13 3.44
C ASP A 494 -20.74 -23.08 2.36
N ASP A 495 -20.85 -22.14 1.42
CA ASP A 495 -19.90 -22.01 0.32
C ASP A 495 -18.85 -20.94 0.64
N PRO A 496 -17.56 -21.30 0.72
CA PRO A 496 -16.51 -20.32 0.98
C PRO A 496 -16.28 -19.27 -0.10
N ARG A 497 -16.74 -19.53 -1.33
CA ARG A 497 -16.56 -18.61 -2.46
C ARG A 497 -17.44 -17.38 -2.33
N ILE A 498 -18.46 -17.40 -1.48
CA ILE A 498 -19.35 -16.25 -1.26
C ILE A 498 -18.60 -15.13 -0.53
N SER A 499 -18.87 -13.88 -0.89
CA SER A 499 -18.36 -12.74 -0.10
C SER A 499 -19.17 -12.62 1.18
N LEU A 500 -18.50 -12.46 2.32
CA LEU A 500 -19.15 -12.18 3.60
C LEU A 500 -19.09 -10.70 3.98
N VAL A 501 -18.47 -9.87 3.14
CA VAL A 501 -18.36 -8.42 3.31
C VAL A 501 -18.98 -7.73 2.09
N HIS A 502 -19.79 -6.70 2.34
CA HIS A 502 -20.36 -5.86 1.30
C HIS A 502 -19.40 -4.70 0.98
N SER A 503 -18.67 -4.82 -0.13
CA SER A 503 -17.67 -3.83 -0.53
C SER A 503 -18.31 -2.51 -1.00
N ASP A 504 -17.56 -1.42 -0.90
CA ASP A 504 -17.98 -0.09 -1.37
C ASP A 504 -18.38 -0.11 -2.86
N PHE A 505 -17.64 -0.86 -3.68
CA PHE A 505 -17.93 -0.98 -5.11
C PHE A 505 -19.25 -1.74 -5.37
N GLU A 506 -19.53 -2.80 -4.61
CA GLU A 506 -20.82 -3.51 -4.71
C GLU A 506 -22.00 -2.62 -4.29
N LYS A 507 -21.82 -1.81 -3.23
CA LYS A 507 -22.82 -0.83 -2.79
C LYS A 507 -23.11 0.20 -3.88
N LEU A 508 -22.06 0.72 -4.53
CA LEU A 508 -22.19 1.67 -5.65
C LEU A 508 -22.91 1.08 -6.86
N GLU A 509 -22.74 -0.21 -7.13
CA GLU A 509 -23.46 -0.92 -8.19
C GLU A 509 -24.88 -1.35 -7.78
N ASN A 510 -25.35 -0.95 -6.59
CA ASN A 510 -26.63 -1.37 -5.99
C ASN A 510 -26.79 -2.90 -5.94
N LYS A 511 -25.68 -3.63 -5.72
CA LYS A 511 -25.73 -5.08 -5.52
C LYS A 511 -26.37 -5.40 -4.17
N PRO A 512 -27.14 -6.50 -4.07
CA PRO A 512 -27.74 -6.90 -2.81
C PRO A 512 -26.65 -7.24 -1.78
N ALA A 513 -26.89 -6.88 -0.53
CA ALA A 513 -26.00 -7.26 0.57
C ALA A 513 -25.90 -8.80 0.69
N PRO A 514 -24.76 -9.35 1.15
CA PRO A 514 -24.63 -10.77 1.41
C PRO A 514 -25.71 -11.24 2.40
N VAL A 515 -26.44 -12.29 2.04
CA VAL A 515 -27.41 -12.95 2.92
C VAL A 515 -26.71 -14.12 3.60
N TYR A 516 -26.82 -14.18 4.92
CA TYR A 516 -26.20 -15.22 5.74
C TYR A 516 -27.21 -16.31 6.09
N ASN A 517 -26.74 -17.56 6.18
CA ASN A 517 -27.60 -18.67 6.59
C ASN A 517 -27.80 -18.63 8.11
N LYS A 518 -29.00 -18.97 8.59
CA LYS A 518 -29.26 -19.13 10.03
C LYS A 518 -28.56 -20.37 10.60
N GLU A 519 -28.46 -21.42 9.77
CA GLU A 519 -27.74 -22.66 10.04
C GLU A 519 -26.83 -22.97 8.84
N GLY A 520 -25.52 -23.03 9.04
CA GLY A 520 -24.53 -23.30 7.99
C GLY A 520 -23.47 -24.29 8.45
N LYS A 521 -22.85 -24.99 7.49
CA LYS A 521 -21.81 -26.00 7.73
C LYS A 521 -20.54 -25.42 8.38
N HIS A 522 -20.27 -24.15 8.14
CA HIS A 522 -19.08 -23.46 8.62
C HIS A 522 -19.44 -22.18 9.38
N ARG A 523 -18.56 -21.80 10.30
CA ARG A 523 -18.64 -20.56 11.08
C ARG A 523 -17.50 -19.63 10.70
N ALA A 524 -17.78 -18.34 10.62
CA ALA A 524 -16.81 -17.29 10.39
C ALA A 524 -16.96 -16.20 11.45
N LEU A 525 -15.84 -15.63 11.89
CA LEU A 525 -15.83 -14.45 12.75
C LEU A 525 -15.61 -13.21 11.87
N ARG A 526 -16.62 -12.35 11.75
CA ARG A 526 -16.45 -11.01 11.17
C ARG A 526 -16.17 -10.03 12.31
N MET A 527 -15.12 -9.25 12.14
CA MET A 527 -14.69 -8.24 13.11
C MET A 527 -14.39 -6.92 12.41
N GLU A 528 -14.77 -5.84 13.07
CA GLU A 528 -14.48 -4.48 12.65
C GLU A 528 -13.76 -3.74 13.76
N PHE A 529 -12.72 -2.98 13.41
CA PHE A 529 -11.95 -2.18 14.35
C PHE A 529 -11.03 -1.18 13.64
N SER A 530 -10.70 -0.09 14.31
CA SER A 530 -9.80 0.95 13.84
C SER A 530 -8.44 0.85 14.56
N LEU A 531 -7.35 0.97 13.79
CA LEU A 531 -5.98 1.00 14.33
C LEU A 531 -5.23 2.28 13.93
N PRO A 532 -4.38 2.82 14.81
CA PRO A 532 -3.51 3.94 14.47
C PRO A 532 -2.44 3.55 13.42
N PRO A 533 -1.72 4.52 12.84
CA PRO A 533 -0.70 4.26 11.83
C PRO A 533 0.44 3.43 12.41
N SER A 534 1.20 2.77 11.55
CA SER A 534 2.31 1.89 11.96
C SER A 534 1.88 0.71 12.85
N THR A 535 0.63 0.27 12.77
CA THR A 535 0.09 -0.88 13.53
C THR A 535 -0.30 -2.00 12.57
N TYR A 536 -0.16 -3.26 13.01
CA TYR A 536 -0.40 -4.44 12.18
C TYR A 536 -1.69 -5.15 12.60
N ALA A 537 -2.72 -5.15 11.74
CA ALA A 537 -3.97 -5.87 12.01
C ALA A 537 -3.76 -7.38 12.22
N THR A 538 -2.73 -7.98 11.60
CA THR A 538 -2.38 -9.38 11.87
C THR A 538 -1.98 -9.64 13.32
N MET A 539 -1.45 -8.66 14.04
CA MET A 539 -1.12 -8.82 15.47
C MET A 539 -2.36 -8.73 16.36
N ALA A 540 -3.36 -7.93 15.97
CA ALA A 540 -4.68 -7.95 16.59
C ALA A 540 -5.37 -9.31 16.40
N ILE A 541 -5.36 -9.83 15.17
CA ILE A 541 -5.91 -11.17 14.85
C ILE A 541 -5.16 -12.27 15.59
N ARG A 542 -3.82 -12.16 15.67
CA ARG A 542 -2.99 -13.09 16.43
C ARG A 542 -3.42 -13.14 17.89
N GLU A 543 -3.69 -11.99 18.50
CA GLU A 543 -4.20 -11.91 19.88
C GLU A 543 -5.54 -12.65 20.04
N VAL A 544 -6.47 -12.49 19.08
CA VAL A 544 -7.79 -13.15 19.12
C VAL A 544 -7.69 -14.66 18.93
N LEU A 545 -6.86 -15.14 18.01
CA LEU A 545 -6.76 -16.57 17.71
C LEU A 545 -5.81 -17.31 18.65
N LYS A 546 -4.81 -16.61 19.18
CA LYS A 546 -3.62 -17.18 19.84
C LYS A 546 -2.90 -18.26 19.02
N VAL A 547 -3.00 -18.15 17.70
CA VAL A 547 -2.34 -19.02 16.73
C VAL A 547 -1.32 -18.22 15.94
N ASP A 548 -0.18 -18.85 15.66
CA ASP A 548 0.87 -18.30 14.80
C ASP A 548 0.29 -17.88 13.42
N THR A 549 0.50 -16.62 13.07
CA THR A 549 -0.03 -15.98 11.85
C THR A 549 0.93 -16.07 10.65
N SER A 550 2.03 -16.82 10.77
CA SER A 550 2.99 -17.04 9.70
C SER A 550 2.34 -17.72 8.50
N ILE A 551 2.90 -17.43 7.32
CA ILE A 551 2.48 -18.04 6.06
C ILE A 551 2.53 -19.56 6.14
N LYS A 552 3.49 -20.12 6.88
CA LYS A 552 3.64 -21.58 7.07
C LYS A 552 2.39 -22.16 7.72
N LYS A 553 1.95 -21.61 8.86
CA LYS A 553 0.78 -22.08 9.60
C LYS A 553 -0.51 -21.83 8.82
N GLN A 554 -0.67 -20.63 8.23
CA GLN A 554 -1.84 -20.30 7.43
C GLN A 554 -1.95 -21.13 6.14
N THR A 555 -0.83 -21.52 5.51
CA THR A 555 -0.88 -22.46 4.37
C THR A 555 -1.37 -23.82 4.80
N GLN A 556 -0.88 -24.34 5.94
CA GLN A 556 -1.29 -25.64 6.47
C GLN A 556 -2.81 -25.70 6.69
N LEU A 557 -3.37 -24.67 7.33
CA LEU A 557 -4.81 -24.56 7.59
C LEU A 557 -5.63 -24.54 6.29
N ASN A 558 -5.15 -23.82 5.25
CA ASN A 558 -5.80 -23.80 3.93
C ASN A 558 -5.73 -25.16 3.22
N THR A 559 -4.62 -25.91 3.32
CA THR A 559 -4.46 -27.20 2.64
C THR A 559 -5.29 -28.33 3.25
N THR A 560 -5.56 -28.29 4.57
CA THR A 560 -6.45 -29.25 5.24
C THR A 560 -7.92 -29.09 4.86
N TRP A 561 -8.27 -28.02 4.14
CA TRP A 561 -9.65 -27.67 3.86
C TRP A 561 -10.09 -28.00 2.42
N PHE A 562 -9.13 -28.30 1.53
CA PHE A 562 -9.41 -28.80 0.17
C PHE A 562 -9.29 -30.34 0.04
N ASN A 563 -8.99 -31.02 1.15
CA ASN A 563 -9.10 -32.47 1.29
C ASN A 563 -10.22 -32.78 2.27
#